data_AF-A0A917E351-F1
#
_entry.id   AF-A0A917E351-F1
#
_cell.length_a   1.000
_cell.length_b   1.000
_cell.length_c   1.000
_cell.angle_alpha   90.00
_cell.angle_beta   90.00
_cell.angle_gamma   90.00
#
_symmetry.space_group_name_H-M   'P 1'
#
loop_
_entity.id
_entity.type
_entity.pdbx_description
1 polymer ?
#
loop_
_entity_poly.entity_id
_entity_poly.type
_entity_poly.pdbx_seq_one_letter_code
_entity_poly.pdbx_strand_id
1 'polypeptide(L)'
;MLCVRVLGDIVTASFHVARLVLGSPRKLRPAFIDLPIDIADPFVATLLGSIISLTPGTVTIDIDMDSSILHLHALDVADPAALIAEIKSRYEMPLTEIFGC
;
A
#
# COMPACT_ATOMS: atom_id res chain seq x y z
N MET A 1 -25.94 -18.52 8.38
CA MET A 1 -25.70 -19.14 7.05
C MET A 1 -25.53 -18.08 5.94
N LEU A 2 -26.34 -17.02 5.92
CA LEU A 2 -26.21 -15.91 4.94
C LEU A 2 -24.94 -15.04 5.16
N CYS A 3 -24.59 -14.71 6.41
CA CYS A 3 -23.42 -13.88 6.70
C CYS A 3 -22.10 -14.51 6.23
N VAL A 4 -21.97 -15.84 6.32
CA VAL A 4 -20.79 -16.57 5.83
C VAL A 4 -20.69 -16.49 4.31
N ARG A 5 -21.82 -16.53 3.60
CA ARG A 5 -21.85 -16.33 2.14
C ARG A 5 -21.45 -14.92 1.76
N VAL A 6 -22.01 -13.90 2.42
CA VAL A 6 -21.69 -12.50 2.13
C VAL A 6 -20.22 -12.19 2.41
N LEU A 7 -19.66 -12.67 3.52
CA LEU A 7 -18.22 -12.53 3.80
C LEU A 7 -17.37 -13.26 2.76
N GLY A 8 -17.79 -14.46 2.35
CA GLY A 8 -17.18 -15.20 1.26
C GLY A 8 -17.13 -14.38 -0.03
N ASP A 9 -18.27 -13.83 -0.44
CA ASP A 9 -18.44 -13.04 -1.66
C ASP A 9 -17.61 -11.73 -1.64
N ILE A 10 -17.49 -11.08 -0.48
CA ILE A 10 -16.64 -9.89 -0.30
C ILE A 10 -15.17 -10.25 -0.48
N VAL A 11 -14.72 -11.36 0.11
CA VAL A 11 -13.33 -11.82 -0.01
C VAL A 11 -13.02 -12.22 -1.45
N THR A 12 -13.90 -12.95 -2.14
CA THR A 12 -13.71 -13.29 -3.56
C THR A 12 -13.76 -12.09 -4.48
N ALA A 13 -14.60 -11.09 -4.22
CA ALA A 13 -14.63 -9.85 -5.01
C ALA A 13 -13.30 -9.10 -4.89
N SER A 14 -12.78 -8.95 -3.66
CA SER A 14 -11.47 -8.33 -3.42
C SER A 14 -10.34 -9.14 -4.08
N PHE A 15 -10.41 -10.47 -4.06
CA PHE A 15 -9.43 -11.33 -4.70
C PHE A 15 -9.51 -11.29 -6.23
N HIS A 16 -10.71 -11.12 -6.80
CA HIS A 16 -10.91 -10.99 -8.24
C HIS A 16 -10.32 -9.67 -8.76
N VAL A 17 -10.55 -8.57 -8.03
CA VAL A 17 -9.93 -7.27 -8.33
C VAL A 17 -8.42 -7.35 -8.16
N ALA A 18 -7.93 -7.93 -7.06
CA ALA A 18 -6.50 -8.15 -6.86
C ALA A 18 -5.89 -9.00 -7.99
N ARG A 19 -6.56 -10.05 -8.46
CA ARG A 19 -6.06 -10.92 -9.54
C ARG A 19 -6.08 -10.26 -10.92
N LEU A 20 -6.99 -9.32 -11.16
CA LEU A 20 -6.98 -8.47 -12.35
C LEU A 20 -5.81 -7.46 -12.30
N VAL A 21 -5.56 -6.88 -11.13
CA VAL A 21 -4.45 -5.94 -10.89
C VAL A 21 -3.09 -6.66 -10.95
N LEU A 22 -3.02 -7.89 -10.42
CA LEU A 22 -1.81 -8.72 -10.33
C LEU A 22 -1.73 -9.79 -11.42
N GLY A 23 -2.23 -9.49 -12.63
CA GLY A 23 -2.29 -10.41 -13.76
C GLY A 23 -0.94 -10.96 -14.26
N SER A 24 -0.85 -11.32 -15.55
CA SER A 24 0.22 -12.14 -16.16
C SER A 24 1.61 -12.04 -15.51
N PRO A 25 2.04 -13.05 -14.71
CA PRO A 25 3.27 -12.97 -13.92
C PRO A 25 4.54 -12.80 -14.78
N ARG A 26 4.46 -13.12 -16.08
CA ARG A 26 5.56 -12.98 -17.03
C ARG A 26 5.90 -11.53 -17.40
N LYS A 27 5.10 -10.55 -16.97
CA LYS A 27 5.31 -9.12 -17.24
C LYS A 27 5.53 -8.27 -15.99
N LEU A 28 5.47 -8.88 -14.80
CA LEU A 28 5.63 -8.18 -13.54
C LEU A 28 7.04 -7.60 -13.43
N ARG A 29 7.13 -6.36 -12.96
CA ARG A 29 8.36 -5.64 -12.69
C ARG A 29 8.47 -5.40 -11.18
N PRO A 30 8.90 -6.40 -10.40
CA PRO A 30 9.04 -6.23 -8.96
C PRO A 30 10.15 -5.22 -8.66
N ALA A 31 9.93 -4.37 -7.66
CA ALA A 31 10.87 -3.34 -7.28
C ALA A 31 10.83 -3.08 -5.77
N PHE A 32 12.00 -2.79 -5.21
CA PHE A 32 12.13 -2.15 -3.90
C PHE A 32 12.04 -0.64 -4.09
N ILE A 33 11.20 -0.01 -3.27
CA ILE A 33 10.92 1.42 -3.33
C ILE A 33 11.19 1.99 -1.93
N ASP A 34 12.02 3.01 -1.90
CA ASP A 34 12.19 3.86 -0.73
C ASP A 34 11.22 5.04 -0.88
N LEU A 35 10.17 5.06 -0.05
CA LEU A 35 9.17 6.12 -0.03
C LEU A 35 9.55 7.13 1.06
N PRO A 36 9.98 8.36 0.72
CA PRO A 36 10.15 9.41 1.71
C PRO A 36 8.79 9.81 2.27
N ILE A 37 8.63 9.80 3.59
CA ILE A 37 7.39 10.18 4.27
C ILE A 37 7.59 11.47 5.05
N ASP A 38 6.57 12.31 5.08
CA ASP A 38 6.51 13.59 5.80
C ASP A 38 5.73 13.43 7.13
N ILE A 39 5.64 12.20 7.64
CA ILE A 39 4.91 11.85 8.88
C ILE A 39 5.90 11.72 10.05
N ALA A 40 5.76 12.58 11.07
CA ALA A 40 6.58 12.53 12.27
C ALA A 40 6.07 11.55 13.35
N ASP A 41 4.77 11.24 13.37
CA ASP A 41 4.17 10.35 14.37
C ASP A 41 4.37 8.87 13.96
N PRO A 42 5.11 8.06 14.74
CA PRO A 42 5.32 6.64 14.44
C PRO A 42 4.03 5.82 14.32
N PHE A 43 2.98 6.20 15.04
CA PHE A 43 1.67 5.53 14.94
C PHE A 43 1.04 5.78 13.58
N VAL A 44 1.07 7.03 13.10
CA VAL A 44 0.51 7.41 11.80
C VAL A 44 1.33 6.78 10.66
N ALA A 45 2.66 6.74 10.78
CA ALA A 45 3.53 6.05 9.82
C ALA A 45 3.24 4.54 9.76
N THR A 46 3.03 3.90 10.91
CA THR A 46 2.63 2.49 11.00
C THR A 46 1.27 2.24 10.34
N LEU A 47 0.33 3.16 10.52
CA LEU A 47 -0.99 3.09 9.89
C LEU A 47 -0.88 3.21 8.36
N LEU A 48 -0.08 4.15 7.85
CA LEU A 48 0.22 4.27 6.42
C LEU A 48 0.83 2.97 5.87
N GLY A 49 1.85 2.43 6.53
CA GLY A 49 2.49 1.17 6.14
C GLY A 49 1.53 -0.02 6.15
N SER A 50 0.58 -0.05 7.08
CA SER A 50 -0.47 -1.07 7.15
C SER A 50 -1.46 -0.95 5.98
N ILE A 51 -1.87 0.27 5.63
CA ILE A 51 -2.75 0.53 4.48
C ILE A 51 -2.06 0.09 3.19
N ILE A 52 -0.80 0.50 2.97
CA ILE A 52 -0.01 0.10 1.80
C ILE A 52 0.05 -1.42 1.70
N SER A 53 0.35 -2.13 2.79
CA SER A 53 0.41 -3.60 2.79
C SER A 53 -0.92 -4.30 2.48
N LEU A 54 -2.04 -3.62 2.72
CA LEU A 54 -3.38 -4.11 2.37
C LEU A 54 -3.77 -3.77 0.93
N THR A 55 -3.05 -2.87 0.26
CA THR A 55 -3.25 -2.60 -1.17
C THR A 55 -2.68 -3.74 -2.01
N PRO A 56 -3.47 -4.31 -2.94
CA PRO A 56 -2.98 -5.39 -3.79
C PRO A 56 -1.75 -4.97 -4.59
N GLY A 57 -0.68 -5.75 -4.50
CA GLY A 57 0.54 -5.54 -5.28
C GLY A 57 1.62 -4.72 -4.61
N THR A 58 1.45 -4.31 -3.35
CA THR A 58 2.53 -3.75 -2.55
C THR A 58 2.58 -4.39 -1.17
N VAL A 59 3.73 -4.32 -0.52
CA VAL A 59 3.91 -4.74 0.87
C VAL A 59 4.96 -3.85 1.53
N THR A 60 4.69 -3.40 2.75
CA THR A 60 5.65 -2.64 3.54
C THR A 60 6.66 -3.60 4.17
N ILE A 61 7.93 -3.25 4.08
CA ILE A 61 9.05 -4.04 4.61
C ILE A 61 9.46 -3.49 5.97
N ASP A 62 9.68 -2.18 6.02
CA ASP A 62 10.21 -1.49 7.19
C ASP A 62 9.80 -0.02 7.19
N ILE A 63 9.81 0.60 8.37
CA ILE A 63 9.52 2.01 8.58
C ILE A 63 10.67 2.62 9.38
N ASP A 64 11.58 3.29 8.68
CA ASP A 64 12.69 4.02 9.28
C ASP A 64 12.26 5.45 9.61
N MET A 65 11.92 5.68 10.88
CA MET A 65 11.53 7.01 11.37
C MET A 65 12.71 7.98 11.47
N ASP A 66 13.94 7.50 11.64
CA ASP A 66 15.13 8.35 11.76
C ASP A 66 15.49 8.98 10.41
N SER A 67 15.38 8.20 9.33
CA SER A 67 15.59 8.67 7.95
C SER A 67 14.31 9.20 7.30
N SER A 68 13.15 9.04 7.94
CA SER A 68 11.82 9.34 7.38
C SER A 68 11.55 8.61 6.05
N ILE A 69 11.88 7.32 6.01
CA ILE A 69 11.73 6.45 4.84
C ILE A 69 10.86 5.24 5.19
N LEU A 70 9.86 4.98 4.35
CA LEU A 70 9.08 3.75 4.37
C LEU A 70 9.57 2.86 3.22
N HIS A 71 10.16 1.71 3.58
CA HIS A 71 10.65 0.74 2.62
C HIS A 71 9.50 -0.19 2.21
N LEU A 72 9.21 -0.27 0.92
CA LEU A 72 8.16 -1.16 0.40
C LEU A 72 8.64 -1.96 -0.79
N HIS A 73 8.04 -3.13 -0.98
CA HIS A 73 8.19 -3.94 -2.17
C HIS A 73 6.91 -3.87 -3.00
N ALA A 74 7.04 -3.47 -4.26
CA ALA A 74 5.95 -3.52 -5.23
C ALA A 74 6.10 -4.75 -6.12
N LEU A 75 4.99 -5.44 -6.39
CA LEU A 75 4.95 -6.62 -7.24
C LEU A 75 5.06 -6.26 -8.73
N ASP A 76 4.48 -5.13 -9.13
CA ASP A 76 4.57 -4.59 -10.48
C ASP A 76 4.69 -3.07 -10.44
N VAL A 77 5.85 -2.55 -10.84
CA VAL A 77 6.12 -1.12 -10.95
C VAL A 77 6.65 -0.80 -12.33
N ALA A 78 5.89 -0.02 -13.08
CA ALA A 78 6.34 0.56 -14.34
C ALA A 78 7.16 1.84 -14.11
N ASP A 79 6.73 2.66 -13.15
CA ASP A 79 7.35 3.92 -12.76
C ASP A 79 7.33 4.07 -11.22
N PRO A 80 8.48 3.92 -10.55
CA PRO A 80 8.62 4.14 -9.11
C PRO A 80 8.12 5.50 -8.61
N ALA A 81 8.38 6.56 -9.37
CA ALA A 81 8.05 7.92 -8.96
C ALA A 81 6.53 8.16 -9.02
N ALA A 82 5.86 7.57 -10.02
CA ALA A 82 4.40 7.60 -10.11
C ALA A 82 3.74 6.86 -8.93
N LEU A 83 4.27 5.69 -8.54
CA LEU A 83 3.77 4.95 -7.37
C LEU A 83 3.94 5.77 -6.09
N ILE A 84 5.11 6.40 -5.89
CA ILE A 84 5.35 7.29 -4.75
C ILE A 84 4.32 8.41 -4.71
N ALA A 85 4.11 9.12 -5.83
CA ALA A 85 3.15 10.21 -5.91
C ALA A 85 1.69 9.75 -5.65
N GLU A 86 1.33 8.56 -6.13
CA GLU A 86 0.03 7.96 -5.82
C GLU A 86 -0.13 7.71 -4.32
N ILE A 87 0.85 7.08 -3.67
CA ILE A 87 0.78 6.78 -2.23
C ILE A 87 0.69 8.08 -1.42
N LYS A 88 1.51 9.08 -1.76
CA LYS A 88 1.50 10.40 -1.12
C LYS A 88 0.13 11.07 -1.19
N SER A 89 -0.44 11.12 -2.40
CA SER A 89 -1.72 11.80 -2.61
C SER A 89 -2.92 11.03 -2.05
N ARG A 90 -2.92 9.70 -2.18
CA ARG A 90 -4.07 8.86 -1.87
C ARG A 90 -4.18 8.46 -0.40
N TYR A 91 -3.05 8.36 0.30
CA TYR A 91 -3.00 7.80 1.65
C TYR A 91 -2.31 8.71 2.64
N GLU A 92 -1.09 9.18 2.33
CA GLU A 92 -0.31 10.00 3.26
C GLU A 92 -1.01 11.33 3.56
N MET A 93 -1.38 12.09 2.53
CA MET A 93 -2.02 13.40 2.70
C MET A 93 -3.34 13.33 3.51
N PRO A 94 -4.29 12.43 3.21
CA PRO A 94 -5.49 12.28 4.05
C PRO A 94 -5.19 11.85 5.49
N LEU A 95 -4.18 11.01 5.70
CA LEU A 95 -3.79 10.61 7.07
C LEU A 95 -3.24 11.80 7.84
N THR A 96 -2.35 12.57 7.22
CA THR A 96 -1.77 13.78 7.80
C THR A 96 -2.86 14.80 8.16
N GLU A 97 -3.87 15.00 7.31
CA GLU A 97 -5.03 15.85 7.61
C GLU A 97 -5.86 15.34 8.81
N ILE A 98 -6.07 14.03 8.93
CA ILE A 98 -6.88 13.43 10.02
C ILE A 98 -6.17 13.57 11.37
N PHE A 99 -4.85 13.35 11.40
CA PHE A 99 -4.08 13.37 12.64
C PHE A 99 -3.45 14.73 12.96
N GLY A 100 -3.55 15.70 12.04
CA GLY A 100 -3.08 17.07 12.24
C GLY A 100 -1.56 17.16 12.36
N CYS A 101 -0.84 16.26 11.68
CA CYS A 101 0.61 16.26 11.61
C CYS A 101 1.15 16.98 10.37
#